data_AF-A0A7S1IZF4-F1
#
_entry.id   AF-A0A7S1IZF4-F1
#
_cell.length_a   1.000
_cell.length_b   1.000
_cell.length_c   1.000
_cell.angle_alpha   90.00
_cell.angle_beta   90.00
_cell.angle_gamma   90.00
#
_symmetry.space_group_name_H-M   'P 1'
#
loop_
_entity.id
_entity.type
_entity.pdbx_description
1 polymer ?
#
loop_
_entity_poly.entity_id
_entity_poly.type
_entity_poly.pdbx_seq_one_letter_code
_entity_poly.pdbx_strand_id
1 'polypeptide(L)'
;NKALEVWQEMQAEHASLGSNHAAKLAQQLTEGGHIQQAYNVLCQDRPEAVPNLAVKYPQAYRGLLRAYLQAAALGDGAAGLPRALVLWEHMQQAALSIDPGDLERLATLCARDNRWKDLMRLCTTESSDLSDSTLDLVLMAHIKEGEWPLTLLQVAGLRSTYRASPDVQQGLARLCNCSPSEQEARSRAHTLQQAGLSSPETAKLLSPPNTAEPVSLSETEVANYRKWLRARDPKDQHQRAILLWVCIRTGRLREGLQHYLLLRAMESTLSPRVTEAFGTLCTRLGREDLMPCLSPPSVDVPLHASPSNAASCISLFRIKTGDNQVQEFQEDDSDARAVVGAVVQGLLSGEPVFITVVGLLASSQYQMVRVLASSQVYLEERSQVTITACTEMILDANKPEHSEVQVSLSLLPFPSEHIYEQSDILEYKVGSTTPPKSVAKAIVSCIRGGYSCRLQALAPEAVAQAIEGFVIGRAIAKRDSVDIFFVPSCNSRLDVAKEHAALEILVLPVKRA
;
A
#
# COMPACT_ATOMS: atom_id res chain seq x y z
N ASN A 1 42.74 -1.49 21.84
CA ASN A 1 43.64 -0.72 22.74
C ASN A 1 44.41 0.38 22.03
N LYS A 2 45.50 0.15 21.28
CA LYS A 2 46.28 1.28 20.71
C LYS A 2 45.48 2.17 19.74
N ALA A 3 44.63 1.59 18.92
CA ALA A 3 43.72 2.36 18.04
C ALA A 3 42.68 3.19 18.83
N LEU A 4 42.28 2.71 20.01
CA LEU A 4 41.37 3.42 20.90
C LEU A 4 42.06 4.61 21.57
N GLU A 5 43.30 4.45 22.03
CA GLU A 5 44.13 5.56 22.54
C GLU A 5 44.27 6.66 21.50
N VAL A 6 44.63 6.30 20.26
CA VAL A 6 44.75 7.27 19.15
C VAL A 6 43.43 8.00 18.89
N TRP A 7 42.29 7.30 18.93
CA TRP A 7 40.99 7.95 18.79
C TRP A 7 40.67 8.93 19.91
N GLN A 8 40.98 8.55 21.17
CA GLN A 8 40.78 9.40 22.33
C GLN A 8 41.67 10.65 22.28
N GLU A 9 42.93 10.50 21.85
CA GLU A 9 43.85 11.61 21.61
C GLU A 9 43.31 12.55 20.51
N MET A 10 42.82 12.01 19.38
CA MET A 10 42.23 12.81 18.30
C MET A 10 40.96 13.57 18.73
N GLN A 11 40.10 12.94 19.54
CA GLN A 11 38.91 13.59 20.11
C GLN A 11 39.30 14.74 21.05
N ALA A 12 40.35 14.55 21.87
CA ALA A 12 40.87 15.60 22.75
C ALA A 12 41.43 16.81 21.97
N GLU A 13 41.95 16.59 20.77
CA GLU A 13 42.46 17.63 19.87
C GLU A 13 41.37 18.27 18.99
N HIS A 14 40.10 17.87 19.12
CA HIS A 14 39.01 18.23 18.21
C HIS A 14 39.31 17.92 16.72
N ALA A 15 40.21 16.97 16.46
CA ALA A 15 40.61 16.60 15.11
C ALA A 15 39.54 15.70 14.49
N SER A 16 38.94 16.14 13.38
CA SER A 16 37.95 15.33 12.70
C SER A 16 38.61 14.19 11.91
N LEU A 17 38.21 12.94 12.15
CA LEU A 17 38.64 11.82 11.32
C LEU A 17 38.02 11.94 9.91
N GLY A 18 38.87 11.83 8.89
CA GLY A 18 38.39 11.59 7.53
C GLY A 18 37.58 10.29 7.48
N SER A 19 36.56 10.25 6.62
CA SER A 19 35.62 9.11 6.52
C SER A 19 36.30 7.75 6.35
N ASN A 20 37.41 7.70 5.61
CA ASN A 20 38.21 6.49 5.39
C ASN A 20 38.87 5.99 6.67
N HIS A 21 39.38 6.89 7.51
CA HIS A 21 40.05 6.53 8.75
C HIS A 21 39.04 6.15 9.83
N ALA A 22 37.90 6.85 9.90
CA ALA A 22 36.80 6.50 10.80
C ALA A 22 36.30 5.08 10.54
N ALA A 23 36.07 4.69 9.28
CA ALA A 23 35.62 3.34 8.94
C ALA A 23 36.64 2.25 9.28
N LYS A 24 37.93 2.46 8.97
CA LYS A 24 39.00 1.51 9.34
C LYS A 24 39.16 1.37 10.84
N LEU A 25 39.11 2.48 11.57
CA LEU A 25 39.18 2.50 13.02
C LEU A 25 37.99 1.76 13.64
N ALA A 26 36.78 2.03 13.16
CA ALA A 26 35.58 1.35 13.64
C ALA A 26 35.62 -0.16 13.36
N GLN A 27 36.13 -0.57 12.20
CA GLN A 27 36.37 -1.99 11.91
C GLN A 27 37.36 -2.61 12.92
N GLN A 28 38.52 -1.98 13.15
CA GLN A 28 39.51 -2.46 14.11
C GLN A 28 38.98 -2.49 15.55
N LEU A 29 38.18 -1.51 15.95
CA LEU A 29 37.52 -1.47 17.25
C LEU A 29 36.49 -2.59 17.38
N THR A 30 35.74 -2.87 16.32
CA THR A 30 34.78 -3.98 16.27
C THR A 30 35.49 -5.33 16.40
N GLU A 31 36.57 -5.55 15.64
CA GLU A 31 37.41 -6.75 15.73
C GLU A 31 38.05 -6.92 17.12
N GLY A 32 38.38 -5.81 17.78
CA GLY A 32 38.91 -5.78 19.15
C GLY A 32 37.86 -5.87 20.25
N GLY A 33 36.57 -6.03 19.93
CA GLY A 33 35.48 -6.12 20.91
C GLY A 33 35.05 -4.78 21.54
N HIS A 34 35.56 -3.65 21.07
CA HIS A 34 35.18 -2.31 21.50
C HIS A 34 33.96 -1.77 20.73
N ILE A 35 32.85 -2.52 20.79
CA ILE A 35 31.65 -2.34 19.94
C ILE A 35 31.02 -0.94 20.14
N GLN A 36 30.94 -0.47 21.39
CA GLN A 36 30.41 0.87 21.70
C GLN A 36 31.23 1.97 21.04
N GLN A 37 32.55 1.90 21.15
CA GLN A 37 33.45 2.92 20.63
C GLN A 37 33.43 2.90 19.10
N ALA A 38 33.38 1.71 18.49
CA ALA A 38 33.20 1.56 17.05
C ALA A 38 31.91 2.24 16.54
N TYR A 39 30.80 2.10 17.28
CA TYR A 39 29.54 2.78 16.98
C TYR A 39 29.65 4.30 17.09
N ASN A 40 30.30 4.81 18.14
CA ASN A 40 30.44 6.25 18.34
C ASN A 40 31.25 6.89 17.18
N VAL A 41 32.34 6.23 16.77
CA VAL A 41 33.18 6.64 15.63
C VAL A 41 32.38 6.72 14.32
N LEU A 42 31.44 5.80 14.10
CA LEU A 42 30.67 5.73 12.84
C LEU A 42 29.40 6.59 12.85
N CYS A 43 28.69 6.66 13.97
CA CYS A 43 27.30 7.14 14.02
C CYS A 43 27.12 8.41 14.86
N GLN A 44 27.88 8.62 15.94
CA GLN A 44 27.65 9.76 16.84
C GLN A 44 28.31 11.05 16.33
N ASP A 45 29.51 10.94 15.76
CA ASP A 45 30.28 12.14 15.38
C ASP A 45 29.75 12.82 14.10
N ARG A 46 28.92 12.14 13.29
CA ARG A 46 28.45 12.64 11.97
C ARG A 46 27.07 12.11 11.53
N PRO A 47 25.97 12.43 12.23
CA PRO A 47 24.63 11.90 11.92
C PRO A 47 24.17 12.17 10.48
N GLU A 48 24.55 13.32 9.89
CA GLU A 48 24.15 13.69 8.53
C GLU A 48 24.91 12.93 7.42
N ALA A 49 26.08 12.37 7.73
CA ALA A 49 26.91 11.66 6.76
C ALA A 49 26.66 10.15 6.74
N VAL A 50 25.80 9.64 7.62
CA VAL A 50 25.68 8.22 7.93
C VAL A 50 25.26 7.36 6.72
N PRO A 51 24.24 7.71 5.91
CA PRO A 51 23.88 6.90 4.74
C PRO A 51 25.03 6.83 3.71
N ASN A 52 25.71 7.96 3.48
CA ASN A 52 26.86 8.02 2.56
C ASN A 52 28.05 7.19 3.07
N LEU A 53 28.26 7.13 4.38
CA LEU A 53 29.30 6.30 5.00
C LEU A 53 28.97 4.81 4.88
N ALA A 54 27.69 4.42 5.02
CA ALA A 54 27.27 3.05 4.82
C ALA A 54 27.58 2.59 3.38
N VAL A 55 27.20 3.37 2.35
CA VAL A 55 27.52 3.08 0.94
C VAL A 55 29.02 2.90 0.73
N LYS A 56 29.84 3.78 1.34
CA LYS A 56 31.29 3.77 1.14
C LYS A 56 32.00 2.65 1.91
N TYR A 57 31.45 2.20 3.05
CA TYR A 57 32.05 1.21 3.94
C TYR A 57 31.06 0.13 4.41
N PRO A 58 30.47 -0.64 3.49
CA PRO A 58 29.44 -1.63 3.83
C PRO A 58 29.97 -2.71 4.78
N GLN A 59 31.26 -3.06 4.70
CA GLN A 59 31.87 -4.07 5.57
C GLN A 59 31.98 -3.63 7.02
N ALA A 60 32.24 -2.34 7.27
CA ALA A 60 32.30 -1.80 8.64
C ALA A 60 30.91 -1.83 9.30
N TYR A 61 29.86 -1.45 8.56
CA TYR A 61 28.48 -1.51 9.04
C TYR A 61 28.03 -2.96 9.29
N ARG A 62 28.31 -3.89 8.37
CA ARG A 62 27.99 -5.32 8.55
C ARG A 62 28.72 -5.93 9.74
N GLY A 63 30.02 -5.63 9.91
CA GLY A 63 30.80 -6.09 11.06
C GLY A 63 30.22 -5.56 12.37
N LEU A 64 29.89 -4.28 12.43
CA LEU A 64 29.31 -3.65 13.61
C LEU A 64 27.91 -4.19 13.94
N LEU A 65 27.07 -4.38 12.92
CA LEU A 65 25.74 -4.99 13.06
C LEU A 65 25.86 -6.40 13.67
N ARG A 66 26.73 -7.25 13.12
CA ARG A 66 26.98 -8.61 13.65
C ARG A 66 27.42 -8.59 15.10
N ALA A 67 28.31 -7.67 15.45
CA ALA A 67 28.80 -7.53 16.81
C ALA A 67 27.67 -7.13 17.78
N TYR A 68 26.79 -6.20 17.40
CA TYR A 68 25.62 -5.84 18.21
C TYR A 68 24.56 -6.95 18.29
N LEU A 69 24.32 -7.69 17.21
CA LEU A 69 23.44 -8.86 17.23
C LEU A 69 23.98 -9.93 18.20
N GLN A 70 25.29 -10.17 18.19
CA GLN A 70 25.93 -11.11 19.10
C GLN A 70 25.86 -10.64 20.55
N ALA A 71 26.12 -9.35 20.82
CA ALA A 71 26.00 -8.77 22.16
C ALA A 71 24.56 -8.86 22.69
N ALA A 72 23.56 -8.54 21.85
CA ALA A 72 22.15 -8.65 22.19
C ALA A 72 21.73 -10.11 22.46
N ALA A 73 22.28 -11.07 21.71
CA ALA A 73 22.04 -12.50 21.95
C ALA A 73 22.57 -12.96 23.32
N LEU A 74 23.70 -12.42 23.77
CA LEU A 74 24.32 -12.73 25.07
C LEU A 74 23.64 -12.07 26.28
N GLY A 75 22.57 -11.28 26.06
CA GLY A 75 21.81 -10.67 27.14
C GLY A 75 22.19 -9.22 27.45
N ASP A 76 23.08 -8.59 26.68
CA ASP A 76 23.31 -7.13 26.70
C ASP A 76 22.19 -6.36 25.95
N GLY A 77 20.96 -6.87 26.08
CA GLY A 77 19.82 -6.52 25.24
C GLY A 77 19.38 -5.07 25.35
N ALA A 78 19.64 -4.42 26.50
CA ALA A 78 19.21 -3.05 26.76
C ALA A 78 19.82 -2.03 25.78
N ALA A 79 21.04 -2.27 25.31
CA ALA A 79 21.72 -1.38 24.35
C ALA A 79 21.95 -2.04 22.98
N GLY A 80 22.10 -3.37 22.92
CA GLY A 80 22.49 -4.06 21.70
C GLY A 80 21.45 -4.02 20.59
N LEU A 81 20.21 -4.43 20.89
CA LEU A 81 19.15 -4.52 19.87
C LEU A 81 18.73 -3.15 19.32
N PRO A 82 18.50 -2.10 20.12
CA PRO A 82 18.20 -0.77 19.59
C PRO A 82 19.26 -0.26 18.60
N ARG A 83 20.54 -0.49 18.86
CA ARG A 83 21.62 -0.05 17.97
C ARG A 83 21.76 -0.90 16.72
N ALA A 84 21.51 -2.20 16.83
CA ALA A 84 21.43 -3.07 15.67
C ALA A 84 20.33 -2.60 14.69
N LEU A 85 19.17 -2.21 15.21
CA LEU A 85 18.08 -1.66 14.40
C LEU A 85 18.45 -0.34 13.72
N VAL A 86 19.11 0.59 14.43
CA VAL A 86 19.59 1.85 13.84
C VAL A 86 20.60 1.59 12.71
N LEU A 87 21.55 0.66 12.91
CA LEU A 87 22.50 0.28 11.87
C LEU A 87 21.82 -0.35 10.65
N TRP A 88 20.79 -1.17 10.87
CA TRP A 88 19.99 -1.73 9.79
C TRP A 88 19.24 -0.63 9.01
N GLU A 89 18.62 0.33 9.69
CA GLU A 89 17.94 1.46 9.04
C GLU A 89 18.92 2.27 8.17
N HIS A 90 20.13 2.52 8.66
CA HIS A 90 21.19 3.18 7.87
C HIS A 90 21.58 2.36 6.63
N MET A 91 21.66 1.04 6.75
CA MET A 91 21.95 0.15 5.62
C MET A 91 20.81 0.14 4.59
N GLN A 92 19.54 0.16 5.03
CA GLN A 92 18.38 0.26 4.14
C GLN A 92 18.34 1.58 3.39
N GLN A 93 18.59 2.70 4.08
CA GLN A 93 18.69 4.02 3.44
C GLN A 93 19.83 4.08 2.40
N ALA A 94 20.88 3.30 2.61
CA ALA A 94 22.01 3.15 1.69
C ALA A 94 21.79 2.08 0.60
N ALA A 95 20.61 1.46 0.53
CA ALA A 95 20.29 0.35 -0.37
C ALA A 95 21.29 -0.82 -0.29
N LEU A 96 21.81 -1.11 0.90
CA LEU A 96 22.73 -2.22 1.14
C LEU A 96 21.96 -3.46 1.58
N SER A 97 22.19 -4.58 0.89
CA SER A 97 21.65 -5.87 1.33
C SER A 97 22.27 -6.31 2.65
N ILE A 98 21.41 -6.80 3.54
CA ILE A 98 21.79 -7.54 4.73
C ILE A 98 22.02 -9.02 4.41
N ASP A 99 22.91 -9.65 5.17
CA ASP A 99 23.06 -11.11 5.12
C ASP A 99 21.79 -11.77 5.70
N PRO A 100 21.16 -12.73 5.01
CA PRO A 100 19.92 -13.35 5.48
C PRO A 100 20.02 -13.93 6.89
N GLY A 101 21.19 -14.44 7.31
CA GLY A 101 21.41 -14.94 8.67
C GLY A 101 21.43 -13.84 9.73
N ASP A 102 21.90 -12.64 9.37
CA ASP A 102 21.86 -11.47 10.26
C ASP A 102 20.43 -10.92 10.37
N LEU A 103 19.65 -10.95 9.28
CA LEU A 103 18.23 -10.59 9.28
C LEU A 103 17.40 -11.53 10.17
N GLU A 104 17.60 -12.84 10.06
CA GLU A 104 16.92 -13.85 10.88
C GLU A 104 17.25 -13.67 12.38
N ARG A 105 18.51 -13.37 12.71
CA ARG A 105 18.92 -13.05 14.09
C ARG A 105 18.25 -11.79 14.60
N LEU A 106 18.19 -10.73 13.79
CA LEU A 106 17.56 -9.47 14.16
C LEU A 106 16.06 -9.68 14.40
N ALA A 107 15.38 -10.41 13.53
CA ALA A 107 13.97 -10.78 13.68
C ALA A 107 13.71 -11.60 14.96
N THR A 108 14.56 -12.60 15.23
CA THR A 108 14.48 -13.43 16.43
C THR A 108 14.66 -12.60 17.71
N LEU A 109 15.60 -11.66 17.72
CA LEU A 109 15.82 -10.76 18.86
C LEU A 109 14.66 -9.79 19.07
N CYS A 110 14.09 -9.23 17.99
CA CYS A 110 12.88 -8.41 18.08
C CYS A 110 11.70 -9.20 18.67
N ALA A 111 11.49 -10.45 18.24
CA ALA A 111 10.45 -11.31 18.79
C ALA A 111 10.69 -11.62 20.28
N ARG A 112 11.93 -11.96 20.66
CA ARG A 112 12.33 -12.25 22.04
C ARG A 112 12.05 -11.07 22.97
N ASP A 113 12.39 -9.86 22.53
CA ASP A 113 12.27 -8.64 23.33
C ASP A 113 10.88 -7.97 23.16
N ASN A 114 9.90 -8.67 22.57
CA ASN A 114 8.54 -8.19 22.29
C ASN A 114 8.46 -6.88 21.49
N ARG A 115 9.44 -6.63 20.60
CA ARG A 115 9.49 -5.48 19.69
C ARG A 115 8.80 -5.78 18.37
N TRP A 116 7.50 -6.09 18.43
CA TRP A 116 6.71 -6.56 17.28
C TRP A 116 6.63 -5.55 16.13
N LYS A 117 6.56 -4.24 16.44
CA LYS A 117 6.57 -3.17 15.42
C LYS A 117 7.87 -3.11 14.63
N ASP A 118 9.00 -3.33 15.28
CA ASP A 118 10.30 -3.35 14.61
C ASP A 118 10.47 -4.62 13.77
N LEU A 119 10.00 -5.77 14.28
CA LEU A 119 9.91 -7.00 13.51
C LEU A 119 9.05 -6.83 12.24
N MET A 120 7.96 -6.09 12.35
CA MET A 120 7.11 -5.79 11.20
C MET A 120 7.81 -4.95 10.14
N ARG A 121 8.56 -3.91 10.55
CA ARG A 121 9.35 -3.08 9.62
C ARG A 121 10.45 -3.86 8.91
N LEU A 122 11.06 -4.84 9.59
CA LEU A 122 12.10 -5.70 9.00
C LEU A 122 11.58 -6.52 7.83
N CYS A 123 10.32 -6.96 7.90
CA CYS A 123 9.79 -7.91 6.92
C CYS A 123 9.06 -7.26 5.74
N THR A 124 8.69 -5.98 5.84
CA THR A 124 8.16 -5.21 4.71
C THR A 124 9.23 -4.79 3.70
N THR A 125 10.50 -4.77 4.11
CA THR A 125 11.62 -4.24 3.32
C THR A 125 12.40 -5.33 2.56
N GLU A 126 12.57 -6.54 3.12
CA GLU A 126 13.38 -7.61 2.51
C GLU A 126 12.60 -8.94 2.36
N SER A 127 11.40 -8.89 1.76
CA SER A 127 10.45 -10.02 1.75
C SER A 127 10.87 -11.27 0.94
N SER A 128 11.82 -11.18 0.00
CA SER A 128 12.17 -12.31 -0.87
C SER A 128 13.01 -13.39 -0.19
N ASP A 129 13.83 -12.99 0.80
CA ASP A 129 14.92 -13.82 1.34
C ASP A 129 14.65 -14.36 2.75
N LEU A 130 13.42 -14.17 3.26
CA LEU A 130 13.05 -14.64 4.60
C LEU A 130 12.99 -16.18 4.65
N SER A 131 13.52 -16.74 5.74
CA SER A 131 13.33 -18.14 6.11
C SER A 131 11.90 -18.39 6.58
N ASP A 132 11.42 -19.63 6.48
CA ASP A 132 10.08 -20.00 6.95
C ASP A 132 9.92 -19.75 8.47
N SER A 133 10.99 -19.91 9.25
CA SER A 133 11.07 -19.54 10.67
C SER A 133 10.87 -18.04 10.90
N THR A 134 11.45 -17.19 10.04
CA THR A 134 11.25 -15.74 10.15
C THR A 134 9.81 -15.35 9.78
N LEU A 135 9.24 -15.98 8.75
CA LEU A 135 7.83 -15.77 8.39
C LEU A 135 6.87 -16.16 9.52
N ASP A 136 7.15 -17.24 10.26
CA ASP A 136 6.38 -17.61 11.46
C ASP A 136 6.42 -16.49 12.52
N LEU A 137 7.59 -15.90 12.77
CA LEU A 137 7.73 -14.80 13.74
C LEU A 137 6.91 -13.56 13.31
N VAL A 138 6.88 -13.25 12.02
CA VAL A 138 6.09 -12.13 11.46
C VAL A 138 4.60 -12.37 11.64
N LEU A 139 4.12 -13.58 11.34
CA LEU A 139 2.72 -13.92 11.56
C LEU A 139 2.36 -13.82 13.05
N MET A 140 3.25 -14.27 13.94
CA MET A 140 3.06 -14.10 15.38
C MET A 140 3.06 -12.63 15.81
N ALA A 141 3.86 -11.77 15.19
CA ALA A 141 3.87 -10.33 15.44
C ALA A 141 2.51 -9.69 15.11
N HIS A 142 1.98 -9.99 13.92
CA HIS A 142 0.66 -9.53 13.51
C HIS A 142 -0.48 -10.04 14.39
N ILE A 143 -0.41 -11.31 14.79
CA ILE A 143 -1.39 -11.88 15.73
C ILE A 143 -1.36 -11.10 17.05
N LYS A 144 -0.18 -10.74 17.55
CA LYS A 144 -0.03 -10.00 18.80
C LYS A 144 -0.44 -8.53 18.70
N GLU A 145 -0.19 -7.88 17.57
CA GLU A 145 -0.58 -6.47 17.34
C GLU A 145 -2.05 -6.32 16.86
N GLY A 146 -2.71 -7.41 16.49
CA GLY A 146 -4.13 -7.42 16.11
C GLY A 146 -4.41 -7.03 14.64
N GLU A 147 -3.40 -7.05 13.77
CA GLU A 147 -3.52 -6.69 12.35
C GLU A 147 -3.73 -7.94 11.48
N TRP A 148 -4.98 -8.27 11.14
CA TRP A 148 -5.38 -9.62 10.64
C TRP A 148 -5.55 -9.81 9.11
N PRO A 149 -6.21 -8.93 8.33
CA PRO A 149 -6.72 -9.37 7.01
C PRO A 149 -5.74 -9.29 5.83
N LEU A 150 -4.94 -8.23 5.73
CA LEU A 150 -4.08 -8.00 4.55
C LEU A 150 -2.79 -8.83 4.59
N THR A 151 -2.27 -9.11 5.78
CA THR A 151 -0.97 -9.80 5.90
C THR A 151 -1.05 -11.27 5.53
N LEU A 152 -2.13 -11.97 5.88
CA LEU A 152 -2.31 -13.36 5.44
C LEU A 152 -2.35 -13.46 3.91
N LEU A 153 -2.90 -12.46 3.22
CA LEU A 153 -2.92 -12.38 1.76
C LEU A 153 -1.55 -12.02 1.17
N GLN A 154 -0.79 -11.13 1.81
CA GLN A 154 0.57 -10.77 1.40
C GLN A 154 1.55 -11.92 1.65
N VAL A 155 1.58 -12.49 2.85
CA VAL A 155 2.44 -13.65 3.20
C VAL A 155 2.07 -14.90 2.39
N ALA A 156 0.77 -15.18 2.17
CA ALA A 156 0.37 -16.27 1.29
C ALA A 156 0.60 -15.99 -0.21
N GLY A 157 0.69 -14.72 -0.60
CA GLY A 157 1.08 -14.29 -1.94
C GLY A 157 2.59 -14.37 -2.18
N LEU A 158 3.41 -14.25 -1.12
CA LEU A 158 4.87 -14.22 -1.19
C LEU A 158 5.50 -15.60 -1.43
N ARG A 159 4.91 -16.70 -0.93
CA ARG A 159 5.38 -18.06 -1.23
C ARG A 159 4.23 -19.07 -1.30
N SER A 160 4.01 -19.64 -2.49
CA SER A 160 3.03 -20.70 -2.73
C SER A 160 3.32 -22.01 -1.97
N THR A 161 4.54 -22.15 -1.42
CA THR A 161 5.07 -23.35 -0.75
C THR A 161 5.17 -23.23 0.78
N TYR A 162 4.93 -22.06 1.37
CA TYR A 162 5.10 -21.85 2.81
C TYR A 162 4.15 -22.74 3.63
N ARG A 163 4.70 -23.39 4.67
CA ARG A 163 3.96 -24.20 5.65
C ARG A 163 4.15 -23.61 7.04
N ALA A 164 3.09 -22.98 7.55
CA ALA A 164 3.09 -22.42 8.90
C ALA A 164 3.43 -23.49 9.96
N SER A 165 4.23 -23.15 10.96
CA SER A 165 4.54 -24.04 12.07
C SER A 165 3.30 -24.40 12.92
N PRO A 166 3.34 -25.49 13.71
CA PRO A 166 2.24 -25.90 14.57
C PRO A 166 1.77 -24.81 15.54
N ASP A 167 2.67 -23.96 16.05
CA ASP A 167 2.32 -22.88 16.97
C ASP A 167 1.53 -21.77 16.27
N VAL A 168 1.94 -21.39 15.05
CA VAL A 168 1.19 -20.46 14.20
C VAL A 168 -0.17 -21.06 13.82
N GLN A 169 -0.21 -22.33 13.43
CA GLN A 169 -1.45 -23.04 13.12
C GLN A 169 -2.39 -23.11 14.33
N GLN A 170 -1.87 -23.35 15.53
CA GLN A 170 -2.66 -23.40 16.76
C GLN A 170 -3.16 -22.00 17.16
N GLY A 171 -2.33 -20.97 16.99
CA GLY A 171 -2.73 -19.57 17.17
C GLY A 171 -3.87 -19.18 16.22
N LEU A 172 -3.72 -19.49 14.94
CA LEU A 172 -4.75 -19.28 13.91
C LEU A 172 -6.04 -20.06 14.24
N ALA A 173 -5.94 -21.33 14.65
CA ALA A 173 -7.10 -22.15 14.98
C ALA A 173 -7.86 -21.65 16.21
N ARG A 174 -7.16 -21.16 17.25
CA ARG A 174 -7.80 -20.55 18.43
C ARG A 174 -8.56 -19.28 18.06
N LEU A 175 -8.07 -18.52 17.08
CA LEU A 175 -8.63 -17.25 16.67
C LEU A 175 -9.80 -17.43 15.67
N CYS A 176 -9.72 -18.38 14.73
CA CYS A 176 -10.81 -18.71 13.82
C CYS A 176 -12.05 -19.31 14.52
N ASN A 177 -11.89 -19.85 15.72
CA ASN A 177 -12.98 -20.39 16.53
C ASN A 177 -13.64 -19.35 17.46
N CYS A 178 -13.28 -18.06 17.36
CA CYS A 178 -13.88 -17.00 18.15
C CYS A 178 -14.57 -15.98 17.24
N SER A 179 -15.84 -15.71 17.48
CA SER A 179 -16.55 -14.59 16.85
C SER A 179 -15.98 -13.24 17.31
N PRO A 180 -16.11 -12.15 16.52
CA PRO A 180 -15.71 -10.80 16.93
C PRO A 180 -16.36 -10.38 18.26
N SER A 181 -17.62 -10.77 18.48
CA SER A 181 -18.33 -10.56 19.74
C SER A 181 -17.74 -11.33 20.92
N GLU A 182 -17.21 -12.54 20.70
CA GLU A 182 -16.55 -13.32 21.76
C GLU A 182 -15.15 -12.79 22.08
N GLN A 183 -14.43 -12.24 21.09
CA GLN A 183 -13.15 -11.56 21.32
C GLN A 183 -13.32 -10.26 22.12
N GLU A 184 -14.35 -9.47 21.78
CA GLU A 184 -14.69 -8.26 22.52
C GLU A 184 -15.18 -8.57 23.95
N ALA A 185 -15.98 -9.63 24.12
CA ALA A 185 -16.40 -10.13 25.43
C ALA A 185 -15.22 -10.62 26.28
N ARG A 186 -14.24 -11.31 25.68
CA ARG A 186 -13.03 -11.77 26.38
C ARG A 186 -12.09 -10.62 26.75
N SER A 187 -11.93 -9.64 25.87
CA SER A 187 -11.18 -8.42 26.17
C SER A 187 -11.81 -7.66 27.35
N ARG A 188 -13.14 -7.48 27.34
CA ARG A 188 -13.88 -6.88 28.46
C ARG A 188 -13.77 -7.71 29.74
N ALA A 189 -13.87 -9.04 29.66
CA ALA A 189 -13.74 -9.92 30.82
C ALA A 189 -12.34 -9.86 31.44
N HIS A 190 -11.28 -9.81 30.61
CA HIS A 190 -9.91 -9.66 31.06
C HIS A 190 -9.68 -8.30 31.75
N THR A 191 -10.22 -7.21 31.19
CA THR A 191 -10.17 -5.88 31.80
C THR A 191 -10.94 -5.83 33.13
N LEU A 192 -12.09 -6.50 33.24
CA LEU A 192 -12.87 -6.60 34.48
C LEU A 192 -12.17 -7.46 35.55
N GLN A 193 -11.48 -8.52 35.13
CA GLN A 193 -10.68 -9.37 36.03
C GLN A 193 -9.44 -8.64 36.55
N GLN A 194 -8.76 -7.84 35.71
CA GLN A 194 -7.69 -6.94 36.15
C GLN A 194 -8.19 -5.82 37.07
N ALA A 195 -9.46 -5.41 36.94
CA ALA A 195 -10.11 -4.44 37.81
C ALA A 195 -10.66 -5.06 39.12
N GLY A 196 -10.47 -6.36 39.38
CA GLY A 196 -10.91 -7.01 40.62
C GLY A 196 -12.43 -7.23 40.74
N LEU A 197 -13.18 -7.09 39.64
CA LEU A 197 -14.63 -7.26 39.61
C LEU A 197 -14.97 -8.60 38.94
N SER A 198 -15.06 -9.67 39.72
CA SER A 198 -15.60 -10.95 39.22
C SER A 198 -16.68 -11.49 40.15
N SER A 199 -17.87 -11.71 39.59
CA SER A 199 -18.97 -12.47 40.19
C SER A 199 -18.78 -13.97 39.90
N PRO A 200 -19.23 -14.88 40.78
CA PRO A 200 -19.11 -16.33 40.60
C PRO A 200 -19.88 -16.90 39.39
N GLU A 201 -20.69 -16.11 38.68
CA GLU A 201 -21.45 -16.59 37.51
C GLU A 201 -20.60 -16.76 36.24
N THR A 202 -19.44 -16.10 36.13
CA THR A 202 -18.56 -16.20 34.94
C THR A 202 -17.81 -17.54 34.84
N ALA A 203 -17.72 -18.31 35.93
CA ALA A 203 -16.98 -19.57 35.98
C ALA A 203 -17.72 -20.77 35.35
N LYS A 204 -19.04 -20.66 35.11
CA LYS A 204 -19.84 -21.75 34.53
C LYS A 204 -19.82 -21.85 32.99
N LEU A 205 -19.22 -20.87 32.31
CA LEU A 205 -19.16 -20.82 30.84
C LEU A 205 -17.89 -21.47 30.23
N LEU A 206 -17.04 -22.12 31.02
CA LEU A 206 -15.71 -22.59 30.59
C LEU A 206 -15.48 -24.11 30.67
N SER A 207 -16.51 -24.95 30.72
CA SER A 207 -16.31 -26.41 30.64
C SER A 207 -16.30 -26.89 29.17
N PRO A 208 -15.25 -27.60 28.69
CA PRO A 208 -15.26 -28.17 27.35
C PRO A 208 -16.03 -29.50 27.33
N PRO A 209 -16.80 -29.84 26.28
CA PRO A 209 -17.31 -31.19 26.12
C PRO A 209 -16.22 -32.07 25.46
N ASN A 210 -15.98 -33.22 26.08
CA ASN A 210 -15.13 -34.29 25.55
C ASN A 210 -15.90 -35.17 24.55
N THR A 211 -15.18 -35.54 23.49
CA THR A 211 -15.26 -36.76 22.64
C THR A 211 -16.54 -37.15 21.87
N ALA A 212 -16.36 -37.17 20.53
CA ALA A 212 -16.85 -38.12 19.50
C ALA A 212 -18.35 -38.25 19.18
N GLU A 213 -18.75 -37.84 17.97
CA GLU A 213 -19.33 -38.67 16.88
C GLU A 213 -19.83 -37.78 15.71
N PRO A 214 -19.89 -38.28 14.46
CA PRO A 214 -20.37 -37.50 13.32
C PRO A 214 -21.88 -37.30 13.41
N VAL A 215 -22.31 -36.07 13.71
CA VAL A 215 -23.72 -35.68 13.75
C VAL A 215 -24.30 -35.64 12.34
N SER A 216 -25.22 -36.55 12.03
CA SER A 216 -26.11 -36.42 10.88
C SER A 216 -27.24 -35.44 11.22
N LEU A 217 -27.28 -34.30 10.52
CA LEU A 217 -28.36 -33.33 10.67
C LEU A 217 -29.68 -33.92 10.19
N SER A 218 -30.73 -33.80 11.00
CA SER A 218 -32.09 -34.17 10.64
C SER A 218 -32.64 -33.25 9.54
N GLU A 219 -33.59 -33.74 8.73
CA GLU A 219 -34.23 -32.90 7.69
C GLU A 219 -34.89 -31.64 8.25
N THR A 220 -35.33 -31.69 9.51
CA THR A 220 -35.86 -30.55 10.27
C THR A 220 -34.79 -29.50 10.58
N GLU A 221 -33.58 -29.92 10.94
CA GLU A 221 -32.45 -29.01 11.16
C GLU A 221 -31.98 -28.40 9.84
N VAL A 222 -31.98 -29.17 8.75
CA VAL A 222 -31.70 -28.68 7.40
C VAL A 222 -32.78 -27.67 6.94
N ALA A 223 -34.06 -27.91 7.27
CA ALA A 223 -35.16 -27.00 6.96
C ALA A 223 -35.07 -25.70 7.78
N ASN A 224 -34.74 -25.80 9.07
CA ASN A 224 -34.53 -24.64 9.95
C ASN A 224 -33.30 -23.84 9.53
N TYR A 225 -32.23 -24.50 9.08
CA TYR A 225 -31.04 -23.85 8.54
C TYR A 225 -31.32 -23.15 7.20
N ARG A 226 -32.13 -23.75 6.31
CA ARG A 226 -32.61 -23.09 5.08
C ARG A 226 -33.51 -21.88 5.36
N LYS A 227 -34.35 -21.95 6.40
CA LYS A 227 -35.20 -20.84 6.84
C LYS A 227 -34.36 -19.71 7.45
N TRP A 228 -33.32 -20.06 8.22
CA TRP A 228 -32.33 -19.14 8.77
C TRP A 228 -31.51 -18.44 7.66
N LEU A 229 -31.11 -19.18 6.61
CA LEU A 229 -30.38 -18.65 5.46
C LEU A 229 -31.17 -17.65 4.60
N ARG A 230 -32.50 -17.77 4.53
CA ARG A 230 -33.37 -16.84 3.78
C ARG A 230 -33.61 -15.51 4.51
N ALA A 231 -33.21 -15.41 5.78
CA ALA A 231 -33.49 -14.26 6.63
C ALA A 231 -32.36 -13.21 6.70
N ARG A 232 -31.29 -13.33 5.89
CA ARG A 232 -30.15 -12.37 5.90
C ARG A 232 -29.86 -11.74 4.54
N ASP A 233 -29.37 -10.50 4.62
CA ASP A 233 -29.06 -9.55 3.55
C ASP A 233 -27.99 -10.11 2.57
N PRO A 234 -28.12 -9.98 1.23
CA PRO A 234 -27.22 -10.54 0.21
C PRO A 234 -25.77 -9.99 0.19
N LYS A 235 -25.35 -9.19 1.17
CA LYS A 235 -24.10 -8.41 1.10
C LYS A 235 -22.81 -9.18 1.41
N ASP A 236 -22.87 -10.47 1.76
CA ASP A 236 -21.69 -11.21 2.22
C ASP A 236 -21.10 -12.20 1.21
N GLN A 237 -20.92 -11.75 -0.04
CA GLN A 237 -20.20 -12.52 -1.06
C GLN A 237 -18.72 -12.72 -0.69
N HIS A 238 -18.13 -11.78 0.07
CA HIS A 238 -16.70 -11.80 0.40
C HIS A 238 -16.35 -12.82 1.48
N GLN A 239 -17.12 -12.89 2.57
CA GLN A 239 -16.94 -13.92 3.59
C GLN A 239 -17.12 -15.33 2.99
N ARG A 240 -18.05 -15.50 2.05
CA ARG A 240 -18.25 -16.79 1.36
C ARG A 240 -17.07 -17.17 0.46
N ALA A 241 -16.43 -16.21 -0.19
CA ALA A 241 -15.21 -16.46 -0.97
C ALA A 241 -14.01 -16.83 -0.09
N ILE A 242 -13.86 -16.18 1.07
CA ILE A 242 -12.83 -16.50 2.07
C ILE A 242 -13.08 -17.91 2.63
N LEU A 243 -14.32 -18.23 3.01
CA LEU A 243 -14.69 -19.55 3.51
C LEU A 243 -14.47 -20.65 2.47
N LEU A 244 -14.80 -20.39 1.20
CA LEU A 244 -14.49 -21.29 0.08
C LEU A 244 -12.98 -21.58 0.01
N TRP A 245 -12.14 -20.55 0.07
CA TRP A 245 -10.68 -20.69 0.02
C TRP A 245 -10.13 -21.49 1.20
N VAL A 246 -10.60 -21.19 2.42
CA VAL A 246 -10.21 -21.93 3.64
C VAL A 246 -10.62 -23.40 3.54
N CYS A 247 -11.83 -23.70 3.07
CA CYS A 247 -12.31 -25.06 2.90
C CYS A 247 -11.46 -25.87 1.90
N ILE A 248 -11.02 -25.23 0.80
CA ILE A 248 -10.14 -25.86 -0.20
C ILE A 248 -8.77 -26.17 0.41
N ARG A 249 -8.19 -25.22 1.17
CA ARG A 249 -6.85 -25.37 1.76
C ARG A 249 -6.80 -26.37 2.92
N THR A 250 -7.88 -26.49 3.68
CA THR A 250 -7.98 -27.41 4.82
C THR A 250 -8.50 -28.81 4.44
N GLY A 251 -8.78 -29.06 3.15
CA GLY A 251 -9.29 -30.35 2.69
C GLY A 251 -10.78 -30.59 2.99
N ARG A 252 -11.53 -29.57 3.43
CA ARG A 252 -12.97 -29.61 3.68
C ARG A 252 -13.76 -29.39 2.38
N LEU A 253 -13.52 -30.26 1.41
CA LEU A 253 -13.93 -30.07 0.01
C LEU A 253 -15.46 -29.99 -0.19
N ARG A 254 -16.24 -30.70 0.64
CA ARG A 254 -17.71 -30.71 0.56
C ARG A 254 -18.34 -29.36 0.97
N GLU A 255 -17.77 -28.71 1.98
CA GLU A 255 -18.20 -27.40 2.47
C GLU A 255 -17.76 -26.31 1.49
N GLY A 256 -16.55 -26.44 0.91
CA GLY A 256 -16.09 -25.60 -0.20
C GLY A 256 -17.07 -25.63 -1.37
N LEU A 257 -17.50 -26.80 -1.82
CA LEU A 257 -18.46 -26.94 -2.92
C LEU A 257 -19.79 -26.21 -2.63
N GLN A 258 -20.28 -26.24 -1.39
CA GLN A 258 -21.50 -25.53 -0.98
C GLN A 258 -21.34 -24.01 -1.06
N HIS A 259 -20.21 -23.47 -0.61
CA HIS A 259 -19.94 -22.03 -0.71
C HIS A 259 -19.82 -21.55 -2.16
N TYR A 260 -19.22 -22.35 -3.05
CA TYR A 260 -19.14 -22.04 -4.47
C TYR A 260 -20.51 -22.01 -5.16
N LEU A 261 -21.35 -23.04 -4.94
CA LEU A 261 -22.69 -23.08 -5.53
C LEU A 261 -23.55 -21.91 -5.08
N LEU A 262 -23.38 -21.46 -3.83
CA LEU A 262 -24.05 -20.26 -3.31
C LEU A 262 -23.52 -18.97 -3.94
N LEU A 263 -22.22 -18.84 -4.16
CA LEU A 263 -21.64 -17.70 -4.90
C LEU A 263 -22.15 -17.64 -6.34
N ARG A 264 -22.26 -18.78 -7.02
CA ARG A 264 -22.78 -18.88 -8.39
C ARG A 264 -24.27 -18.57 -8.51
N ALA A 265 -25.07 -18.98 -7.52
CA ALA A 265 -26.50 -18.69 -7.47
C ALA A 265 -26.81 -17.19 -7.22
N MET A 266 -25.83 -16.40 -6.80
CA MET A 266 -25.96 -14.96 -6.56
C MET A 266 -25.70 -14.08 -7.81
N GLU A 267 -25.73 -14.66 -9.02
CA GLU A 267 -25.59 -13.98 -10.33
C GLU A 267 -24.39 -13.01 -10.43
N SER A 268 -23.26 -13.31 -9.79
CA SER A 268 -22.04 -12.50 -9.94
C SER A 268 -21.06 -13.12 -10.93
N THR A 269 -20.36 -12.25 -11.69
CA THR A 269 -19.16 -12.62 -12.43
C THR A 269 -18.07 -13.05 -11.45
N LEU A 270 -17.87 -14.36 -11.32
CA LEU A 270 -16.80 -14.92 -10.48
C LEU A 270 -15.45 -14.48 -11.06
N SER A 271 -14.53 -14.02 -10.20
CA SER A 271 -13.19 -13.65 -10.66
C SER A 271 -12.46 -14.88 -11.23
N PRO A 272 -11.54 -14.69 -12.20
CA PRO A 272 -10.80 -15.80 -12.82
C PRO A 272 -10.11 -16.72 -11.79
N ARG A 273 -9.64 -16.16 -10.67
CA ARG A 273 -9.00 -16.92 -9.59
C ARG A 273 -9.97 -17.81 -8.80
N VAL A 274 -11.23 -17.38 -8.63
CA VAL A 274 -12.27 -18.21 -8.00
C VAL A 274 -12.68 -19.35 -8.92
N THR A 275 -12.73 -19.09 -10.23
CA THR A 275 -12.98 -20.10 -11.26
C THR A 275 -11.86 -21.14 -11.33
N GLU A 276 -10.60 -20.71 -11.25
CA GLU A 276 -9.42 -21.59 -11.22
C GLU A 276 -9.35 -22.45 -9.94
N ALA A 277 -9.62 -21.84 -8.77
CA ALA A 277 -9.71 -22.55 -7.50
C ALA A 277 -10.84 -23.60 -7.52
N PHE A 278 -11.95 -23.30 -8.20
CA PHE A 278 -13.04 -24.26 -8.40
C PHE A 278 -12.67 -25.39 -9.35
N GLY A 279 -11.98 -25.11 -10.45
CA GLY A 279 -11.43 -26.15 -11.34
C GLY A 279 -10.56 -27.14 -10.55
N THR A 280 -9.66 -26.62 -9.72
CA THR A 280 -8.80 -27.43 -8.84
C THR A 280 -9.62 -28.27 -7.85
N LEU A 281 -10.70 -27.71 -7.29
CA LEU A 281 -11.60 -28.41 -6.38
C LEU A 281 -12.35 -29.56 -7.08
N CYS A 282 -12.87 -29.32 -8.28
CA CYS A 282 -13.56 -30.34 -9.10
C CYS A 282 -12.63 -31.50 -9.48
N THR A 283 -11.40 -31.21 -9.90
CA THR A 283 -10.39 -32.24 -10.18
C THR A 283 -10.07 -33.07 -8.94
N ARG A 284 -9.90 -32.42 -7.78
CA ARG A 284 -9.61 -33.13 -6.52
C ARG A 284 -10.77 -33.97 -6.00
N LEU A 285 -12.00 -33.59 -6.31
CA LEU A 285 -13.20 -34.34 -5.94
C LEU A 285 -13.57 -35.44 -6.95
N GLY A 286 -12.84 -35.57 -8.07
CA GLY A 286 -13.22 -36.47 -9.16
C GLY A 286 -14.56 -36.09 -9.80
N ARG A 287 -14.91 -34.79 -9.78
CA ARG A 287 -16.18 -34.23 -10.28
C ARG A 287 -15.95 -33.32 -11.48
N GLU A 288 -15.26 -33.84 -12.49
CA GLU A 288 -15.00 -33.14 -13.76
C GLU A 288 -16.31 -32.91 -14.55
N ASP A 289 -17.37 -33.65 -14.24
CA ASP A 289 -18.74 -33.46 -14.73
C ASP A 289 -19.33 -32.07 -14.44
N LEU A 290 -18.75 -31.35 -13.46
CA LEU A 290 -19.17 -30.00 -13.08
C LEU A 290 -18.42 -28.88 -13.83
N MET A 291 -17.42 -29.22 -14.67
CA MET A 291 -16.67 -28.26 -15.51
C MET A 291 -17.38 -27.69 -16.76
N PRO A 292 -18.39 -28.32 -17.41
CA PRO A 292 -18.91 -27.85 -18.70
C PRO A 292 -19.65 -26.50 -18.65
N CYS A 293 -19.89 -25.95 -17.47
CA CYS A 293 -20.68 -24.73 -17.31
C CYS A 293 -19.84 -23.43 -17.37
N LEU A 294 -18.66 -23.44 -18.00
CA LEU A 294 -17.70 -22.32 -18.03
C LEU A 294 -17.57 -21.62 -19.39
N SER A 295 -18.34 -22.01 -20.40
CA SER A 295 -18.35 -21.37 -21.72
C SER A 295 -19.51 -20.35 -21.83
N PRO A 296 -19.28 -19.09 -22.26
CA PRO A 296 -20.38 -18.17 -22.56
C PRO A 296 -21.16 -18.65 -23.79
N PRO A 297 -22.47 -18.34 -23.91
CA PRO A 297 -23.28 -18.78 -25.05
C PRO A 297 -22.82 -18.07 -26.33
N SER A 298 -22.46 -18.87 -27.34
CA SER A 298 -22.14 -18.40 -28.69
C SER A 298 -23.41 -17.94 -29.41
N VAL A 299 -23.48 -16.65 -29.76
CA VAL A 299 -24.47 -16.11 -30.69
C VAL A 299 -23.83 -16.09 -32.08
N ASP A 300 -24.33 -16.93 -32.98
CA ASP A 300 -23.94 -16.96 -34.39
C ASP A 300 -24.47 -15.73 -35.14
N VAL A 301 -23.57 -14.89 -35.66
CA VAL A 301 -23.83 -13.84 -36.66
C VAL A 301 -22.71 -13.89 -37.70
N PRO A 302 -23.00 -13.83 -39.02
CA PRO A 302 -22.06 -14.28 -40.04
C PRO A 302 -20.95 -13.28 -40.36
N LEU A 303 -19.79 -13.85 -40.67
CA LEU A 303 -18.53 -13.23 -41.07
C LEU A 303 -18.67 -12.26 -42.25
N HIS A 304 -18.36 -10.98 -42.01
CA HIS A 304 -17.71 -10.12 -42.99
C HIS A 304 -16.33 -9.72 -42.47
N ALA A 305 -15.34 -9.84 -43.34
CA ALA A 305 -13.91 -9.76 -43.07
C ALA A 305 -13.48 -8.43 -42.42
N SER A 306 -12.74 -8.53 -41.30
CA SER A 306 -11.98 -7.43 -40.72
C SER A 306 -10.53 -7.45 -41.23
N PRO A 307 -9.93 -6.29 -41.55
CA PRO A 307 -8.52 -6.19 -41.87
C PRO A 307 -7.69 -6.22 -40.58
N SER A 308 -6.70 -7.11 -40.55
CA SER A 308 -5.62 -7.13 -39.57
C SER A 308 -4.74 -5.89 -39.73
N ASN A 309 -4.84 -4.91 -38.82
CA ASN A 309 -3.81 -3.93 -38.44
C ASN A 309 -4.40 -2.93 -37.42
N ALA A 310 -4.67 -3.39 -36.19
CA ALA A 310 -4.83 -2.49 -35.06
C ALA A 310 -3.46 -2.39 -34.37
N ALA A 311 -2.72 -1.32 -34.67
CA ALA A 311 -1.53 -0.96 -33.88
C ALA A 311 -1.99 -0.71 -32.44
N SER A 312 -1.35 -1.37 -31.46
CA SER A 312 -1.57 -1.11 -30.04
C SER A 312 -1.34 0.37 -29.76
N CYS A 313 -2.39 1.10 -29.37
CA CYS A 313 -2.27 2.47 -28.89
C CYS A 313 -1.49 2.44 -27.56
N ILE A 314 -0.17 2.61 -27.64
CA ILE A 314 0.69 2.80 -26.48
C ILE A 314 0.46 4.23 -26.01
N SER A 315 -0.12 4.41 -24.83
CA SER A 315 -0.27 5.72 -24.23
C SER A 315 1.12 6.24 -23.85
N LEU A 316 1.42 7.45 -24.29
CA LEU A 316 2.72 8.10 -24.11
C LEU A 316 2.56 9.33 -23.20
N PHE A 317 3.37 9.40 -22.15
CA PHE A 317 3.59 10.62 -21.39
C PHE A 317 4.79 11.37 -21.95
N ARG A 318 4.60 12.63 -22.34
CA ARG A 318 5.70 13.54 -22.62
C ARG A 318 5.86 14.51 -21.48
N ILE A 319 6.98 14.44 -20.77
CA ILE A 319 7.35 15.47 -19.80
C ILE A 319 8.32 16.42 -20.47
N LYS A 320 7.96 17.71 -20.50
CA LYS A 320 8.83 18.79 -20.94
C LYS A 320 9.27 19.62 -19.74
N THR A 321 10.57 19.69 -19.50
CA THR A 321 11.19 20.59 -18.50
C THR A 321 12.07 21.63 -19.20
N GLY A 322 11.91 22.90 -18.87
CA GLY A 322 12.82 23.98 -19.33
C GLY A 322 12.98 24.10 -20.85
N ASP A 323 14.23 24.33 -21.30
CA ASP A 323 14.65 24.65 -22.68
C ASP A 323 14.56 23.48 -23.69
N ASN A 324 13.51 22.66 -23.60
CA ASN A 324 13.11 21.58 -24.51
C ASN A 324 13.67 20.17 -24.25
N GLN A 325 14.00 19.81 -23.01
CA GLN A 325 14.15 18.38 -22.72
C GLN A 325 12.76 17.73 -22.69
N VAL A 326 12.47 16.91 -23.71
CA VAL A 326 11.26 16.08 -23.77
C VAL A 326 11.65 14.65 -23.41
N GLN A 327 11.08 14.15 -22.33
CA GLN A 327 11.20 12.74 -21.93
C GLN A 327 9.89 12.03 -22.25
N GLU A 328 9.97 10.93 -22.98
CA GLU A 328 8.83 10.08 -23.33
C GLU A 328 8.81 8.83 -22.43
N PHE A 329 7.65 8.56 -21.84
CA PHE A 329 7.42 7.38 -21.00
C PHE A 329 6.24 6.59 -21.54
N GLN A 330 6.32 5.26 -21.46
CA GLN A 330 5.22 4.38 -21.82
C GLN A 330 4.34 4.09 -20.59
N GLU A 331 3.07 3.76 -20.79
CA GLU A 331 2.13 3.44 -19.72
C GLU A 331 2.37 2.03 -19.14
N ASP A 332 3.58 1.77 -18.62
CA ASP A 332 3.89 0.60 -17.80
C ASP A 332 4.03 1.02 -16.32
N ASP A 333 3.52 0.25 -15.37
CA ASP A 333 3.52 0.60 -13.94
C ASP A 333 4.93 0.83 -13.36
N SER A 334 5.98 0.27 -13.97
CA SER A 334 7.39 0.54 -13.61
C SER A 334 7.79 2.01 -13.86
N ASP A 335 7.13 2.68 -14.80
CA ASP A 335 7.48 4.02 -15.24
C ASP A 335 6.85 5.09 -14.34
N ALA A 336 5.77 4.78 -13.61
CA ALA A 336 5.09 5.78 -12.77
C ALA A 336 6.03 6.44 -11.73
N ARG A 337 6.96 5.67 -11.13
CA ARG A 337 7.97 6.24 -10.20
C ARG A 337 9.00 7.10 -10.92
N ALA A 338 9.42 6.70 -12.12
CA ALA A 338 10.35 7.47 -12.93
C ALA A 338 9.73 8.80 -13.37
N VAL A 339 8.46 8.77 -13.80
CA VAL A 339 7.65 9.94 -14.14
C VAL A 339 7.50 10.86 -12.92
N VAL A 340 7.16 10.33 -11.74
CA VAL A 340 7.11 11.12 -10.49
C VAL A 340 8.44 11.79 -10.19
N GLY A 341 9.56 11.06 -10.31
CA GLY A 341 10.90 11.59 -10.12
C GLY A 341 11.24 12.72 -11.09
N ALA A 342 10.93 12.55 -12.37
CA ALA A 342 11.14 13.57 -13.40
C ALA A 342 10.30 14.83 -13.16
N VAL A 343 9.02 14.67 -12.78
CA VAL A 343 8.13 15.80 -12.42
C VAL A 343 8.67 16.56 -11.21
N VAL A 344 9.01 15.85 -10.13
CA VAL A 344 9.54 16.46 -8.91
C VAL A 344 10.85 17.19 -9.19
N GLN A 345 11.77 16.56 -9.93
CA GLN A 345 13.06 17.17 -10.26
C GLN A 345 12.89 18.43 -11.11
N GLY A 346 12.01 18.41 -12.12
CA GLY A 346 11.72 19.58 -12.95
C GLY A 346 11.05 20.71 -12.16
N LEU A 347 10.18 20.38 -11.20
CA LEU A 347 9.56 21.39 -10.34
C LEU A 347 10.58 22.02 -9.39
N LEU A 348 11.46 21.21 -8.78
CA LEU A 348 12.48 21.68 -7.84
C LEU A 348 13.61 22.48 -8.53
N SER A 349 13.85 22.28 -9.83
CA SER A 349 14.80 23.11 -10.58
C SER A 349 14.26 24.53 -10.84
N GLY A 350 12.98 24.79 -10.56
CA GLY A 350 12.32 26.07 -10.85
C GLY A 350 11.95 26.23 -12.34
N GLU A 351 12.13 25.18 -13.14
CA GLU A 351 11.73 25.19 -14.54
C GLU A 351 10.23 24.90 -14.70
N PRO A 352 9.57 25.45 -15.73
CA PRO A 352 8.19 25.07 -16.02
C PRO A 352 8.15 23.61 -16.46
N VAL A 353 7.27 22.83 -15.82
CA VAL A 353 7.05 21.43 -16.14
C VAL A 353 5.71 21.28 -16.86
N PHE A 354 5.74 20.69 -18.05
CA PHE A 354 4.54 20.35 -18.81
C PHE A 354 4.44 18.84 -18.93
N ILE A 355 3.30 18.27 -18.54
CA ILE A 355 2.96 16.87 -18.81
C ILE A 355 1.96 16.87 -19.96
N THR A 356 2.30 16.18 -21.04
CA THR A 356 1.38 15.97 -22.17
C THR A 356 1.00 14.51 -22.22
N VAL A 357 -0.29 14.23 -22.10
CA VAL A 357 -0.85 12.88 -22.27
C VAL A 357 -1.34 12.77 -23.70
N VAL A 358 -0.71 11.88 -24.47
CA VAL A 358 -1.09 11.64 -25.87
C VAL A 358 -2.27 10.68 -25.89
N GLY A 359 -3.41 11.16 -26.38
CA GLY A 359 -4.67 10.42 -26.42
C GLY A 359 -5.57 10.69 -25.21
N LEU A 360 -6.88 10.67 -25.45
CA LEU A 360 -7.92 10.92 -24.42
C LEU A 360 -8.39 9.63 -23.73
N LEU A 361 -7.52 8.64 -23.60
CA LEU A 361 -7.87 7.40 -22.89
C LEU A 361 -8.03 7.69 -21.38
N ALA A 362 -9.09 7.13 -20.80
CA ALA A 362 -9.39 7.34 -19.39
C ALA A 362 -8.28 6.80 -18.46
N SER A 363 -7.61 5.71 -18.84
CA SER A 363 -6.45 5.17 -18.12
C SER A 363 -5.30 6.17 -18.07
N SER A 364 -4.98 6.82 -19.18
CA SER A 364 -3.86 7.74 -19.28
C SER A 364 -4.10 9.01 -18.48
N GLN A 365 -5.34 9.53 -18.51
CA GLN A 365 -5.74 10.66 -17.66
C GLN A 365 -5.70 10.27 -16.17
N TYR A 366 -6.16 9.07 -15.81
CA TYR A 366 -6.07 8.56 -14.44
C TYR A 366 -4.63 8.47 -13.96
N GLN A 367 -3.75 7.86 -14.75
CA GLN A 367 -2.33 7.71 -14.43
C GLN A 367 -1.64 9.08 -14.31
N MET A 368 -1.97 10.04 -15.18
CA MET A 368 -1.49 11.42 -15.06
C MET A 368 -1.83 12.01 -13.70
N VAL A 369 -3.10 11.97 -13.29
CA VAL A 369 -3.49 12.60 -12.01
C VAL A 369 -2.91 11.83 -10.81
N ARG A 370 -2.77 10.50 -10.91
CA ARG A 370 -2.09 9.67 -9.90
C ARG A 370 -0.62 10.03 -9.76
N VAL A 371 0.10 10.25 -10.86
CA VAL A 371 1.49 10.76 -10.87
C VAL A 371 1.54 12.11 -10.16
N LEU A 372 0.65 13.05 -10.52
CA LEU A 372 0.64 14.38 -9.89
C LEU A 372 0.35 14.33 -8.39
N ALA A 373 -0.63 13.52 -7.96
CA ALA A 373 -0.93 13.34 -6.56
C ALA A 373 0.23 12.68 -5.79
N SER A 374 0.95 11.75 -6.41
CA SER A 374 2.14 11.13 -5.81
C SER A 374 3.31 12.11 -5.71
N SER A 375 3.53 12.94 -6.74
CA SER A 375 4.50 14.04 -6.71
C SER A 375 4.14 15.07 -5.63
N GLN A 376 2.85 15.34 -5.43
CA GLN A 376 2.36 16.25 -4.40
C GLN A 376 2.75 15.79 -3.00
N VAL A 377 2.46 14.53 -2.66
CA VAL A 377 2.83 13.93 -1.36
C VAL A 377 4.33 14.04 -1.11
N TYR A 378 5.15 13.73 -2.12
CA TYR A 378 6.60 13.81 -2.00
C TYR A 378 7.09 15.25 -1.73
N LEU A 379 6.49 16.24 -2.39
CA LEU A 379 6.87 17.66 -2.23
C LEU A 379 6.38 18.27 -0.91
N GLU A 380 5.20 17.86 -0.43
CA GLU A 380 4.69 18.24 0.89
C GLU A 380 5.62 17.78 2.01
N GLU A 381 6.08 16.52 1.96
CA GLU A 381 6.98 15.94 2.97
C GLU A 381 8.34 16.64 3.03
N ARG A 382 8.86 17.13 1.90
CA ARG A 382 10.23 17.65 1.81
C ARG A 382 10.35 19.17 1.81
N SER A 383 9.38 19.89 1.27
CA SER A 383 9.57 21.29 0.92
C SER A 383 8.40 22.19 1.28
N GLN A 384 7.29 21.65 1.82
CA GLN A 384 6.07 22.43 2.08
C GLN A 384 5.64 23.25 0.86
N VAL A 385 5.51 22.60 -0.29
CA VAL A 385 5.09 23.23 -1.55
C VAL A 385 3.88 22.49 -2.11
N THR A 386 2.94 23.23 -2.70
CA THR A 386 1.78 22.68 -3.42
C THR A 386 2.03 22.72 -4.92
N ILE A 387 1.81 21.60 -5.59
CA ILE A 387 1.66 21.50 -7.04
C ILE A 387 0.27 22.02 -7.39
N THR A 388 0.23 23.14 -8.09
CA THR A 388 -0.95 23.54 -8.85
C THR A 388 -0.81 23.09 -10.28
N ALA A 389 -1.88 22.46 -10.77
CA ALA A 389 -1.98 21.97 -12.12
C ALA A 389 -3.00 22.80 -12.91
N CYS A 390 -2.60 23.17 -14.12
CA CYS A 390 -3.42 23.92 -15.05
C CYS A 390 -3.58 23.10 -16.33
N THR A 391 -4.77 22.58 -16.57
CA THR A 391 -5.04 21.75 -17.75
C THR A 391 -5.50 22.58 -18.93
N GLU A 392 -4.96 22.25 -20.10
CA GLU A 392 -5.42 22.68 -21.41
C GLU A 392 -5.62 21.45 -22.29
N MET A 393 -6.74 21.43 -23.01
CA MET A 393 -7.03 20.37 -23.97
C MET A 393 -6.71 20.91 -25.35
N ILE A 394 -5.75 20.27 -26.00
CA ILE A 394 -5.32 20.58 -27.36
C ILE A 394 -6.08 19.64 -28.28
N LEU A 395 -7.13 20.15 -28.92
CA LEU A 395 -7.93 19.37 -29.86
C LEU A 395 -7.29 19.45 -31.25
N ASP A 396 -6.92 18.30 -31.83
CA ASP A 396 -6.59 18.22 -33.25
C ASP A 396 -7.90 18.10 -34.03
N ALA A 397 -8.29 19.20 -34.70
CA ALA A 397 -9.52 19.28 -35.48
C ALA A 397 -9.58 18.27 -36.64
N ASN A 398 -8.42 17.83 -37.15
CA ASN A 398 -8.35 16.88 -38.25
C ASN A 398 -8.32 15.43 -37.77
N LYS A 399 -7.88 15.19 -36.53
CA LYS A 399 -7.75 13.86 -35.97
C LYS A 399 -8.06 13.85 -34.47
N PRO A 400 -9.33 13.70 -34.07
CA PRO A 400 -9.74 13.77 -32.67
C PRO A 400 -9.03 12.74 -31.76
N GLU A 401 -8.60 11.61 -32.32
CA GLU A 401 -7.79 10.60 -31.64
C GLU A 401 -6.39 11.10 -31.22
N HIS A 402 -5.89 12.16 -31.85
CA HIS A 402 -4.65 12.86 -31.50
C HIS A 402 -4.88 14.06 -30.58
N SER A 403 -6.08 14.22 -30.01
CA SER A 403 -6.28 15.23 -28.98
C SER A 403 -5.37 14.94 -27.78
N GLU A 404 -4.71 15.98 -27.28
CA GLU A 404 -3.76 15.89 -26.18
C GLU A 404 -4.29 16.67 -24.97
N VAL A 405 -4.02 16.15 -23.78
CA VAL A 405 -4.21 16.90 -22.53
C VAL A 405 -2.85 17.37 -22.07
N GLN A 406 -2.65 18.68 -22.07
CA GLN A 406 -1.44 19.31 -21.54
C GLN A 406 -1.72 19.87 -20.15
N VAL A 407 -0.91 19.48 -19.18
CA VAL A 407 -0.95 20.00 -17.82
C VAL A 407 0.32 20.79 -17.56
N SER A 408 0.15 22.10 -17.35
CA SER A 408 1.22 22.96 -16.85
C SER A 408 1.24 22.89 -15.33
N LEU A 409 2.42 22.67 -14.76
CA LEU A 409 2.62 22.56 -13.32
C LEU A 409 3.36 23.79 -12.80
N SER A 410 2.95 24.23 -11.63
CA SER A 410 3.61 25.33 -10.93
C SER A 410 3.68 25.00 -9.45
N LEU A 411 4.80 25.37 -8.84
CA LEU A 411 4.99 25.31 -7.40
C LEU A 411 4.42 26.58 -6.77
N LEU A 412 3.43 26.42 -5.90
CA LEU A 412 2.99 27.48 -4.99
C LEU A 412 3.48 27.16 -3.59
N PRO A 413 4.04 28.13 -2.83
CA PRO A 413 4.34 27.93 -1.43
C PRO A 413 3.07 27.50 -0.69
N PHE A 414 3.16 26.38 0.03
CA PHE A 414 2.05 25.76 0.75
C PHE A 414 1.63 26.65 1.93
N PRO A 415 0.34 26.88 2.09
CA PRO A 415 -0.34 28.08 1.59
C PRO A 415 0.24 29.39 2.11
N SER A 416 0.42 30.36 1.20
CA SER A 416 0.32 31.78 1.56
C SER A 416 -1.11 32.04 2.03
N GLU A 417 -1.26 32.79 3.13
CA GLU A 417 -2.51 33.11 3.86
C GLU A 417 -3.65 33.67 2.97
N HIS A 418 -3.43 33.90 1.68
CA HIS A 418 -4.39 34.53 0.77
C HIS A 418 -5.24 33.57 -0.08
N ILE A 419 -5.00 32.24 -0.08
CA ILE A 419 -5.77 31.30 -0.92
C ILE A 419 -6.86 30.55 -0.14
N TYR A 420 -6.71 30.42 1.19
CA TYR A 420 -7.54 29.51 2.00
C TYR A 420 -8.37 30.16 3.09
N GLU A 421 -8.24 31.47 3.34
CA GLU A 421 -8.99 32.10 4.42
C GLU A 421 -10.48 32.25 4.02
N GLN A 422 -11.27 31.23 4.40
CA GLN A 422 -12.73 31.23 4.62
C GLN A 422 -13.68 30.86 3.47
N SER A 423 -13.25 30.20 2.39
CA SER A 423 -14.23 29.62 1.45
C SER A 423 -14.64 28.19 1.86
N ASP A 424 -15.93 27.95 2.09
CA ASP A 424 -16.45 26.59 2.28
C ASP A 424 -16.05 25.74 1.07
N ILE A 425 -15.53 24.54 1.32
CA ILE A 425 -15.18 23.58 0.26
C ILE A 425 -16.39 22.68 0.01
N LEU A 426 -16.98 22.79 -1.18
CA LEU A 426 -18.11 21.94 -1.59
C LEU A 426 -17.60 20.65 -2.24
N GLU A 427 -18.03 19.50 -1.72
CA GLU A 427 -17.61 18.19 -2.20
C GLU A 427 -18.57 17.60 -3.25
N TYR A 428 -18.02 17.10 -4.36
CA TYR A 428 -18.78 16.47 -5.44
C TYR A 428 -18.19 15.11 -5.79
N LYS A 429 -19.04 14.08 -5.78
CA LYS A 429 -18.68 12.75 -6.25
C LYS A 429 -18.89 12.67 -7.76
N VAL A 430 -17.85 12.29 -8.49
CA VAL A 430 -17.89 12.07 -9.93
C VAL A 430 -17.91 10.57 -10.20
N GLY A 431 -18.94 10.10 -10.88
CA GLY A 431 -19.04 8.72 -11.34
C GLY A 431 -18.59 8.60 -12.80
N SER A 432 -18.36 7.36 -13.26
CA SER A 432 -17.97 7.06 -14.65
C SER A 432 -19.01 7.49 -15.69
N THR A 433 -20.28 7.61 -15.28
CA THR A 433 -21.39 8.06 -16.15
C THR A 433 -21.75 9.53 -15.94
N THR A 434 -21.05 10.27 -15.06
CA THR A 434 -21.37 11.68 -14.79
C THR A 434 -20.94 12.52 -16.00
N PRO A 435 -21.85 13.23 -16.69
CA PRO A 435 -21.46 13.99 -17.87
C PRO A 435 -20.48 15.12 -17.55
N PRO A 436 -19.43 15.39 -18.37
CA PRO A 436 -18.42 16.41 -18.07
C PRO A 436 -19.03 17.81 -17.95
N LYS A 437 -20.04 18.10 -18.78
CA LYS A 437 -20.79 19.37 -18.74
C LYS A 437 -21.50 19.60 -17.41
N SER A 438 -21.95 18.53 -16.74
CA SER A 438 -22.58 18.64 -15.42
C SER A 438 -21.53 18.95 -14.35
N VAL A 439 -20.37 18.30 -14.40
CA VAL A 439 -19.22 18.60 -13.54
C VAL A 439 -18.77 20.05 -13.72
N ALA A 440 -18.62 20.51 -14.97
CA ALA A 440 -18.26 21.88 -15.30
C ALA A 440 -19.23 22.92 -14.71
N LYS A 441 -20.55 22.66 -14.80
CA LYS A 441 -21.57 23.54 -14.21
C LYS A 441 -21.47 23.59 -12.69
N ALA A 442 -21.21 22.45 -12.04
CA ALA A 442 -21.01 22.40 -10.59
C ALA A 442 -19.81 23.25 -10.18
N ILE A 443 -18.65 23.05 -10.83
CA ILE A 443 -17.43 23.83 -10.60
C ILE A 443 -17.70 25.33 -10.71
N VAL A 444 -18.26 25.77 -11.84
CA VAL A 444 -18.55 27.20 -12.10
C VAL A 444 -19.55 27.76 -11.08
N SER A 445 -20.54 26.97 -10.68
CA SER A 445 -21.51 27.39 -9.66
C SER A 445 -20.83 27.63 -8.30
N CYS A 446 -19.90 26.75 -7.89
CA CYS A 446 -19.14 26.93 -6.65
C CYS A 446 -18.31 28.20 -6.70
N ILE A 447 -17.56 28.40 -7.79
CA ILE A 447 -16.67 29.56 -7.95
C ILE A 447 -17.46 30.86 -7.95
N ARG A 448 -18.61 30.91 -8.63
CA ARG A 448 -19.51 32.09 -8.62
C ARG A 448 -20.09 32.37 -7.24
N GLY A 449 -20.25 31.34 -6.41
CA GLY A 449 -20.62 31.46 -5.01
C GLY A 449 -19.48 31.91 -4.09
N GLY A 450 -18.26 32.07 -4.61
CA GLY A 450 -17.07 32.34 -3.79
C GLY A 450 -16.53 31.10 -3.07
N TYR A 451 -16.95 29.90 -3.48
CA TYR A 451 -16.54 28.64 -2.89
C TYR A 451 -15.47 27.93 -3.72
N SER A 452 -14.65 27.14 -3.04
CA SER A 452 -13.83 26.12 -3.68
C SER A 452 -14.62 24.82 -3.80
N CYS A 453 -14.23 23.93 -4.72
CA CYS A 453 -14.88 22.62 -4.83
C CYS A 453 -13.88 21.48 -4.90
N ARG A 454 -14.23 20.35 -4.27
CA ARG A 454 -13.44 19.12 -4.26
C ARG A 454 -14.18 18.06 -5.05
N LEU A 455 -13.57 17.57 -6.13
CA LEU A 455 -14.11 16.48 -6.93
C LEU A 455 -13.48 15.17 -6.46
N GLN A 456 -14.32 14.18 -6.11
CA GLN A 456 -13.88 12.83 -5.74
C GLN A 456 -14.20 11.86 -6.87
N ALA A 457 -13.18 11.20 -7.41
CA ALA A 457 -13.32 10.22 -8.48
C ALA A 457 -12.54 8.94 -8.14
N LEU A 458 -13.21 7.79 -8.23
CA LEU A 458 -12.67 6.49 -7.81
C LEU A 458 -12.11 5.67 -8.99
N ALA A 459 -12.79 5.69 -10.14
CA ALA A 459 -12.45 4.87 -11.31
C ALA A 459 -11.77 5.72 -12.39
N PRO A 460 -10.97 5.12 -13.30
CA PRO A 460 -10.32 5.83 -14.38
C PRO A 460 -11.28 6.67 -15.23
N GLU A 461 -12.45 6.11 -15.58
CA GLU A 461 -13.47 6.82 -16.35
C GLU A 461 -14.02 8.01 -15.56
N ALA A 462 -14.21 7.86 -14.24
CA ALA A 462 -14.67 8.95 -13.39
C ALA A 462 -13.64 10.09 -13.30
N VAL A 463 -12.35 9.76 -13.22
CA VAL A 463 -11.27 10.76 -13.25
C VAL A 463 -11.27 11.48 -14.59
N ALA A 464 -11.47 10.75 -15.70
CA ALA A 464 -11.56 11.36 -17.02
C ALA A 464 -12.74 12.34 -17.12
N GLN A 465 -13.94 11.95 -16.66
CA GLN A 465 -15.10 12.83 -16.58
C GLN A 465 -14.82 14.08 -15.71
N ALA A 466 -14.08 13.94 -14.62
CA ALA A 466 -13.72 15.05 -13.73
C ALA A 466 -12.75 16.03 -14.41
N ILE A 467 -11.72 15.52 -15.11
CA ILE A 467 -10.73 16.34 -15.82
C ILE A 467 -11.36 17.05 -17.01
N GLU A 468 -12.16 16.36 -17.83
CA GLU A 468 -12.91 17.00 -18.92
C GLU A 468 -13.87 18.07 -18.39
N GLY A 469 -14.56 17.79 -17.29
CA GLY A 469 -15.42 18.74 -16.59
C GLY A 469 -14.67 19.97 -16.09
N PHE A 470 -13.48 19.78 -15.54
CA PHE A 470 -12.58 20.86 -15.12
C PHE A 470 -12.16 21.73 -16.31
N VAL A 471 -11.73 21.14 -17.43
CA VAL A 471 -11.33 21.89 -18.63
C VAL A 471 -12.48 22.75 -19.18
N ILE A 472 -13.68 22.17 -19.28
CA ILE A 472 -14.88 22.90 -19.72
C ILE A 472 -15.22 24.00 -18.69
N GLY A 473 -15.16 23.69 -17.40
CA GLY A 473 -15.41 24.63 -16.31
C GLY A 473 -14.47 25.83 -16.35
N ARG A 474 -13.18 25.60 -16.62
CA ARG A 474 -12.17 26.66 -16.78
C ARG A 474 -12.48 27.57 -17.95
N ALA A 475 -12.89 27.02 -19.10
CA ALA A 475 -13.28 27.81 -20.26
C ALA A 475 -14.51 28.70 -19.98
N ILE A 476 -15.45 28.24 -19.15
CA ILE A 476 -16.61 29.02 -18.72
C ILE A 476 -16.19 30.09 -17.71
N ALA A 477 -15.42 29.72 -16.68
CA ALA A 477 -14.94 30.64 -15.63
C ALA A 477 -14.11 31.79 -16.21
N LYS A 478 -13.29 31.53 -17.25
CA LYS A 478 -12.53 32.56 -17.96
C LYS A 478 -13.42 33.67 -18.55
N ARG A 479 -14.68 33.38 -18.90
CA ARG A 479 -15.65 34.39 -19.39
C ARG A 479 -16.12 35.32 -18.27
N ASP A 480 -16.04 34.86 -17.03
CA ASP A 480 -16.34 35.62 -15.81
C ASP A 480 -15.08 36.30 -15.24
N SER A 481 -13.98 36.37 -16.00
CA SER A 481 -12.68 36.92 -15.58
C SER A 481 -12.04 36.20 -14.39
N VAL A 482 -12.41 34.94 -14.16
CA VAL A 482 -11.80 34.07 -13.13
C VAL A 482 -11.07 32.92 -13.83
N ASP A 483 -9.82 32.67 -13.45
CA ASP A 483 -9.13 31.44 -13.85
C ASP A 483 -9.25 30.40 -12.74
N ILE A 484 -9.05 29.13 -13.07
CA ILE A 484 -9.12 28.05 -12.09
C ILE A 484 -7.95 27.10 -12.26
N PHE A 485 -7.47 26.59 -11.15
CA PHE A 485 -6.42 25.57 -11.07
C PHE A 485 -6.94 24.39 -10.28
N PHE A 486 -6.28 23.24 -10.37
CA PHE A 486 -6.55 22.16 -9.45
C PHE A 486 -5.30 21.69 -8.72
N VAL A 487 -5.52 21.20 -7.50
CA VAL A 487 -4.52 20.53 -6.67
C VAL A 487 -4.93 19.06 -6.58
N PRO A 488 -4.17 18.15 -7.17
CA PRO A 488 -4.44 16.72 -7.07
C PRO A 488 -3.98 16.18 -5.73
N SER A 489 -4.79 15.31 -5.13
CA SER A 489 -4.46 14.61 -3.90
C SER A 489 -5.03 13.19 -3.92
N CYS A 490 -4.37 12.27 -3.22
CA CYS A 490 -4.86 10.92 -2.99
C CYS A 490 -5.42 10.85 -1.58
N ASN A 491 -6.72 10.60 -1.45
CA ASN A 491 -7.32 10.40 -0.14
C ASN A 491 -7.60 8.91 0.07
N SER A 492 -6.98 8.34 1.10
CA SER A 492 -7.21 6.96 1.52
C SER A 492 -8.53 6.78 2.28
N ARG A 493 -9.25 7.87 2.61
CA ARG A 493 -10.41 7.82 3.54
C ARG A 493 -11.75 7.35 2.97
N LEU A 494 -11.84 6.76 1.78
CA LEU A 494 -13.14 6.37 1.24
C LEU A 494 -13.59 4.96 1.69
N ASP A 495 -14.53 4.99 2.64
CA ASP A 495 -15.44 3.95 3.17
C ASP A 495 -14.83 2.70 3.86
N VAL A 496 -15.29 2.47 5.09
CA VAL A 496 -14.90 1.47 6.12
C VAL A 496 -14.96 -0.01 5.63
N ALA A 497 -15.40 -0.26 4.40
CA ALA A 497 -15.56 -1.61 3.85
C ALA A 497 -14.56 -1.97 2.74
N LYS A 498 -13.98 -0.99 2.01
CA LYS A 498 -12.98 -1.21 0.95
C LYS A 498 -12.15 0.05 0.75
N GLU A 499 -10.89 0.04 1.17
CA GLU A 499 -9.93 1.09 0.85
C GLU A 499 -9.67 1.13 -0.66
N HIS A 500 -10.52 1.86 -1.39
CA HIS A 500 -10.17 2.32 -2.73
C HIS A 500 -9.58 3.71 -2.57
N ALA A 501 -8.30 3.86 -2.93
CA ALA A 501 -7.65 5.16 -2.99
C ALA A 501 -8.44 6.03 -3.98
N ALA A 502 -9.15 7.03 -3.45
CA ALA A 502 -9.89 7.96 -4.26
C ALA A 502 -8.97 9.10 -4.67
N LEU A 503 -9.11 9.48 -5.93
CA LEU A 503 -8.41 10.63 -6.43
C LEU A 503 -9.27 11.86 -6.18
N GLU A 504 -8.71 12.81 -5.44
CA GLU A 504 -9.35 14.06 -5.09
C GLU A 504 -8.72 15.21 -5.87
N ILE A 505 -9.57 16.01 -6.51
CA ILE A 505 -9.18 17.17 -7.30
C ILE A 505 -9.77 18.39 -6.59
N LEU A 506 -8.93 19.13 -5.87
CA LEU A 506 -9.34 20.40 -5.26
C LEU A 506 -9.23 21.51 -6.30
N VAL A 507 -10.35 22.10 -6.70
CA VAL A 507 -10.41 23.19 -7.67
C VAL A 507 -10.41 24.52 -6.94
N LEU A 508 -9.43 25.37 -7.27
CA LEU A 508 -9.20 26.66 -6.64
C LEU A 508 -9.44 27.80 -7.65
N PRO A 509 -10.28 28.79 -7.31
CA PRO A 509 -10.43 29.99 -8.12
C PRO A 509 -9.24 30.93 -7.94
N VAL A 510 -8.79 31.54 -9.04
CA VAL A 510 -7.76 32.58 -9.03
C VAL A 510 -8.29 33.77 -9.80
N LYS A 511 -8.45 34.89 -9.09
CA LYS A 511 -8.82 36.16 -9.71
C LYS A 511 -7.64 36.63 -10.56
N ARG A 512 -7.86 36.85 -11.86
CA ARG A 512 -6.85 37.50 -12.69
C ARG A 512 -6.66 38.93 -12.18
N ALA A 513 -5.40 39.28 -11.90
CA ALA A 513 -5.00 40.61 -11.46
C ALA A 513 -5.29 41.66 -12.55
#